data_AF-A0A0B8PP13-F1
#
_entry.id   AF-A0A0B8PP13-F1
#
_cell.length_a   1.000
_cell.length_b   1.000
_cell.length_c   1.000
_cell.angle_alpha   90.00
_cell.angle_beta   90.00
_cell.angle_gamma   90.00
#
_symmetry.space_group_name_H-M   'P 1'
#
loop_
_entity.id
_entity.type
_entity.pdbx_description
1 polymer ?
#
loop_
_entity_poly.entity_id
_entity_poly.type
_entity_poly.pdbx_seq_one_letter_code
_entity_poly.pdbx_strand_id
1 'polypeptide(L)'
;MFGFAIAMVGVDSVSGAQRYTFGSPELIGGIYFVPVAIGLFGIGELLYCIYTGQHKRENVRVQFSFRSKDFWPTAKDYISSRCTFIRGSVIGFVAGVLPGSGATIGSILAYSVEKKVAKDPESFGKGEVRGLVAPETANNAASAGAMVPLISLGIPGSGATAVLLGALMMWGLQPGPMLIDSNPDLVWGLVASMYMGNMILVALSVLAIPLFVKFLDIPYRLVVPVIVILCVIGSYALTTASSRPQCY
;
A
#
# COMPACT_ATOMS: atom_id res chain seq x y z
N MET A 1 21.73 -13.08 -11.83
CA MET A 1 22.41 -14.28 -11.31
C MET A 1 22.67 -14.21 -9.80
N PHE A 2 23.31 -13.15 -9.27
CA PHE A 2 23.59 -13.03 -7.82
C PHE A 2 22.35 -13.13 -6.91
N GLY A 3 21.23 -12.48 -7.24
CA GLY A 3 20.01 -12.59 -6.44
C GLY A 3 19.45 -14.01 -6.34
N PHE A 4 19.61 -14.82 -7.40
CA PHE A 4 19.19 -16.21 -7.41
C PHE A 4 20.09 -17.08 -6.52
N ALA A 5 21.40 -16.79 -6.50
CA ALA A 5 22.34 -17.45 -5.60
C ALA A 5 22.03 -17.16 -4.13
N ILE A 6 21.68 -15.91 -3.79
CA ILE A 6 21.27 -15.50 -2.43
C ILE A 6 19.95 -16.15 -2.03
N ALA A 7 18.99 -16.28 -2.96
CA ALA A 7 17.70 -16.94 -2.71
C ALA A 7 17.82 -18.46 -2.48
N MET A 8 18.89 -19.10 -2.97
CA MET A 8 19.16 -20.53 -2.77
C MET A 8 19.88 -20.85 -1.45
N VAL A 9 20.19 -19.84 -0.62
CA VAL A 9 20.80 -20.04 0.69
C VAL A 9 19.76 -20.61 1.65
N GLY A 10 20.04 -21.76 2.26
CA GLY A 10 19.18 -22.42 3.24
C GLY A 10 18.95 -23.90 2.98
N VAL A 11 18.02 -24.49 3.72
CA VAL A 11 17.59 -25.88 3.50
C VAL A 11 16.58 -25.93 2.36
N ASP A 12 16.85 -26.78 1.38
CA ASP A 12 15.91 -27.08 0.30
C ASP A 12 14.70 -27.86 0.85
N SER A 13 13.49 -27.34 0.65
CA SER A 13 12.26 -27.89 1.24
C SER A 13 11.86 -29.28 0.71
N VAL A 14 12.42 -29.71 -0.43
CA VAL A 14 12.11 -31.00 -1.06
C VAL A 14 13.15 -32.05 -0.67
N SER A 15 14.43 -31.70 -0.70
CA SER A 15 15.54 -32.64 -0.47
C SER A 15 16.13 -32.60 0.94
N GLY A 16 15.84 -31.57 1.74
CA GLY A 16 16.43 -31.38 3.07
C GLY A 16 17.93 -31.05 3.05
N ALA A 17 18.54 -30.93 1.86
CA ALA A 17 19.95 -30.61 1.71
C ALA A 17 20.21 -29.12 2.00
N GLN A 18 21.25 -28.84 2.79
CA GLN A 18 21.71 -27.49 3.05
C GLN A 18 22.48 -26.96 1.83
N ARG A 19 22.07 -25.81 1.30
CA ARG A 19 22.72 -25.14 0.18
C ARG A 19 23.27 -23.80 0.64
N TYR A 20 24.55 -23.57 0.37
CA TYR A 20 25.24 -22.30 0.67
C TYR A 20 25.15 -21.83 2.13
N THR A 21 25.00 -22.75 3.10
CA THR A 21 24.93 -22.43 4.54
C THR A 21 26.30 -22.24 5.19
N PHE A 22 27.38 -22.68 4.53
CA PHE A 22 28.77 -22.57 4.98
C PHE A 22 29.02 -23.01 6.45
N GLY A 23 28.16 -23.88 6.99
CA GLY A 23 28.25 -24.36 8.38
C GLY A 23 27.67 -23.43 9.46
N SER A 24 27.07 -22.30 9.09
CA SER A 24 26.39 -21.39 10.04
C SER A 24 24.96 -21.84 10.31
N PRO A 25 24.58 -22.06 11.59
CA PRO A 25 23.19 -22.37 11.98
C PRO A 25 22.17 -21.33 11.55
N GLU A 26 22.58 -20.05 11.49
CA GLU A 26 21.73 -18.92 11.12
C GLU A 26 21.33 -18.94 9.64
N LEU A 27 22.20 -19.48 8.77
CA LEU A 27 21.93 -19.60 7.34
C LEU A 27 21.07 -20.82 7.00
N ILE A 28 20.82 -21.75 7.94
CA ILE A 28 19.97 -22.93 7.73
C ILE A 28 18.53 -22.51 7.40
N GLY A 29 18.02 -21.49 8.11
CA GLY A 29 16.70 -20.89 7.87
C GLY A 29 16.61 -20.06 6.59
N GLY A 30 17.73 -19.90 5.87
CA GLY A 30 17.84 -19.10 4.67
C GLY A 30 17.81 -17.59 4.92
N ILE A 31 17.89 -16.83 3.83
CA ILE A 31 17.85 -15.38 3.88
C ILE A 31 16.42 -14.91 3.61
N TYR A 32 15.76 -14.40 4.63
CA TYR A 32 14.42 -13.87 4.51
C TYR A 32 14.41 -12.60 3.64
N PHE A 33 13.65 -12.64 2.55
CA PHE A 33 13.54 -11.51 1.63
C PHE A 33 13.05 -10.23 2.30
N VAL A 34 12.08 -10.31 3.20
CA VAL A 34 11.44 -9.13 3.79
C VAL A 34 12.39 -8.33 4.70
N PRO A 35 13.11 -8.92 5.68
CA PRO A 35 14.16 -8.22 6.42
C PRO A 35 15.26 -7.61 5.52
N VAL A 36 15.67 -8.33 4.47
CA VAL A 36 16.67 -7.80 3.52
C VAL A 36 16.14 -6.58 2.77
N ALA A 37 14.90 -6.62 2.28
CA ALA A 37 14.27 -5.49 1.62
C ALA A 37 14.11 -4.28 2.57
N ILE A 38 13.69 -4.52 3.82
CA ILE A 38 13.59 -3.47 4.86
C ILE A 38 14.95 -2.84 5.15
N GLY A 39 16.02 -3.65 5.25
CA GLY A 39 17.38 -3.14 5.45
C GLY A 39 17.90 -2.35 4.26
N LEU A 40 17.77 -2.89 3.04
CA LEU A 40 18.33 -2.28 1.85
C LEU A 40 17.60 -0.99 1.45
N PHE A 41 16.26 -1.02 1.42
CA PHE A 41 15.46 0.12 1.01
C PHE A 41 15.10 1.04 2.20
N GLY A 42 14.70 0.47 3.34
CA GLY A 42 14.29 1.27 4.50
C GLY A 42 15.47 1.97 5.19
N ILE A 43 16.48 1.21 5.62
CA ILE A 43 17.67 1.79 6.26
C ILE A 43 18.54 2.52 5.23
N GLY A 44 18.64 2.01 4.00
CA GLY A 44 19.37 2.68 2.92
C GLY A 44 18.85 4.09 2.61
N GLU A 45 17.53 4.24 2.47
CA GLU A 45 16.91 5.56 2.24
C GLU A 45 17.14 6.50 3.44
N LEU A 46 17.04 5.99 4.67
CA LEU A 46 17.32 6.80 5.87
C LEU A 46 18.75 7.33 5.89
N LEU A 47 19.74 6.47 5.59
CA LEU A 47 21.15 6.87 5.50
C LEU A 47 21.37 7.87 4.37
N TYR A 48 20.71 7.68 3.22
CA TYR A 48 20.76 8.61 2.09
C TYR A 48 20.18 9.98 2.45
N CYS A 49 19.05 10.04 3.15
CA CYS A 49 18.44 11.29 3.63
C CYS A 49 19.31 12.03 4.65
N ILE A 50 20.03 11.31 5.52
CA ILE A 50 21.01 11.89 6.43
C ILE A 50 22.20 12.45 5.65
N TYR A 51 22.75 11.67 4.71
CA TYR A 51 23.89 12.05 3.88
C TYR A 51 23.61 13.28 3.01
N THR A 52 22.45 13.33 2.35
CA THR A 52 22.02 14.45 1.50
C THR A 52 21.61 15.70 2.29
N GLY A 53 21.65 15.64 3.62
CA GLY A 53 21.43 16.80 4.46
C GLY A 53 19.96 17.16 4.64
N GLN A 54 19.00 16.31 4.25
CA GLN A 54 17.57 16.60 4.39
C GLN A 54 17.14 16.84 5.85
N HIS A 55 17.88 16.27 6.81
CA HIS A 55 17.77 16.57 8.25
C HIS A 55 18.04 18.04 8.66
N LYS A 56 18.62 18.86 7.76
CA LYS A 56 18.95 20.29 7.97
C LYS A 56 17.97 21.23 7.27
N ARG A 57 17.05 20.72 6.45
CA ARG A 57 15.97 21.56 5.91
C ARG A 57 15.13 22.02 7.10
N GLU A 58 15.05 23.33 7.27
CA GLU A 58 14.18 23.94 8.26
C GLU A 58 12.76 23.43 8.02
N ASN A 59 12.12 22.87 9.04
CA ASN A 59 10.73 22.44 8.95
C ASN A 59 9.92 23.69 8.59
N VAL A 60 9.48 23.79 7.33
CA VAL A 60 8.51 24.80 6.91
C VAL A 60 7.28 24.52 7.75
N ARG A 61 7.06 25.33 8.81
CA ARG A 61 5.87 25.20 9.64
C ARG A 61 4.67 25.39 8.74
N VAL A 62 3.98 24.31 8.42
CA VAL A 62 2.78 24.37 7.61
C VAL A 62 1.67 24.86 8.52
N GLN A 63 1.39 26.17 8.49
CA GLN A 63 0.25 26.72 9.22
C GLN A 63 -1.04 26.20 8.60
N PHE A 64 -1.62 25.18 9.22
CA PHE A 64 -2.89 24.60 8.81
C PHE A 64 -4.06 25.41 9.37
N SER A 65 -4.95 25.87 8.49
CA SER A 65 -6.20 26.51 8.87
C SER A 65 -7.34 26.04 7.96
N PHE A 66 -8.37 25.46 8.55
CA PHE A 66 -9.61 25.07 7.85
C PHE A 66 -10.33 26.25 7.18
N ARG A 67 -10.01 27.50 7.58
CA ARG A 67 -10.56 28.74 7.01
C ARG A 67 -9.75 29.29 5.84
N SER A 68 -8.59 28.70 5.52
CA SER A 68 -7.81 29.14 4.36
C SER A 68 -8.55 28.82 3.07
N LYS A 69 -8.57 29.77 2.12
CA LYS A 69 -9.14 29.58 0.78
C LYS A 69 -8.49 28.41 0.03
N ASP A 70 -7.25 28.07 0.40
CA ASP A 70 -6.46 27.02 -0.27
C ASP A 70 -6.78 25.61 0.24
N PHE A 71 -7.65 25.47 1.26
CA PHE A 71 -8.00 24.15 1.81
C PHE A 71 -8.96 23.37 0.92
N TRP A 72 -9.92 24.06 0.29
CA TRP A 72 -10.92 23.41 -0.55
C TRP A 72 -10.50 23.49 -2.02
N PRO A 73 -10.60 22.38 -2.79
CA PRO A 73 -10.32 22.39 -4.22
C PRO A 73 -11.22 23.39 -4.95
N THR A 74 -10.64 24.17 -5.86
CA THR A 74 -11.37 25.17 -6.62
C THR A 74 -12.19 24.49 -7.72
N ALA A 75 -13.29 25.11 -8.16
CA ALA A 75 -14.08 24.60 -9.29
C ALA A 75 -13.24 24.36 -10.56
N LYS A 76 -12.17 25.15 -10.75
CA LYS A 76 -11.20 24.98 -11.83
C LYS A 76 -10.42 23.67 -11.70
N ASP A 77 -10.05 23.27 -10.50
CA ASP A 77 -9.31 22.03 -10.22
C ASP A 77 -10.17 20.80 -10.50
N TYR A 78 -11.46 20.89 -10.16
CA TYR A 78 -12.43 19.87 -10.52
C TYR A 78 -12.54 19.71 -12.04
N ILE A 79 -12.74 20.81 -12.77
CA ILE A 79 -12.91 20.78 -14.22
C ILE A 79 -11.63 20.28 -14.92
N SER A 80 -10.45 20.75 -14.48
CA SER A 80 -9.17 20.36 -15.06
C SER A 80 -8.82 18.90 -14.82
N SER A 81 -9.36 18.29 -13.76
CA SER A 81 -9.05 16.92 -13.32
C SER A 81 -10.13 15.89 -13.64
N ARG A 82 -11.28 16.26 -14.23
CA ARG A 82 -12.37 15.30 -14.53
C ARG A 82 -11.91 14.13 -15.39
N CYS A 83 -11.15 14.41 -16.44
CA CYS A 83 -10.64 13.37 -17.32
C CYS A 83 -9.59 12.49 -16.63
N THR A 84 -8.79 13.08 -15.74
CA THR A 84 -7.82 12.38 -14.90
C THR A 84 -8.51 11.44 -13.92
N PHE A 85 -9.61 11.88 -13.30
CA PHE A 85 -10.44 11.07 -12.42
C PHE A 85 -10.98 9.83 -13.14
N ILE A 86 -11.58 10.00 -14.33
CA ILE A 86 -12.14 8.87 -15.10
C ILE A 86 -11.02 7.90 -15.51
N ARG A 87 -9.91 8.40 -16.05
CA ARG A 87 -8.76 7.56 -16.45
C ARG A 87 -8.16 6.81 -15.26
N GLY A 88 -7.93 7.50 -14.15
CA GLY A 88 -7.44 6.93 -12.90
C GLY A 88 -8.36 5.83 -12.37
N SER A 89 -9.68 6.07 -12.36
CA SER A 89 -10.68 5.08 -11.95
C SER A 89 -10.64 3.82 -12.81
N VAL A 90 -10.56 3.96 -14.13
CA VAL A 90 -10.50 2.80 -15.04
C VAL A 90 -9.21 2.00 -14.83
N ILE A 91 -8.06 2.68 -14.79
CA ILE A 91 -6.76 2.03 -14.56
C ILE A 91 -6.75 1.32 -13.20
N GLY A 92 -7.22 2.00 -12.17
CA GLY A 92 -7.33 1.46 -10.81
C GLY A 92 -8.26 0.26 -10.74
N PHE A 93 -9.46 0.34 -11.31
CA PHE A 93 -10.43 -0.75 -11.32
C PHE A 93 -9.86 -2.00 -12.01
N VAL A 94 -9.26 -1.84 -13.19
CA VAL A 94 -8.63 -2.95 -13.92
C VAL A 94 -7.48 -3.56 -13.10
N ALA A 95 -6.63 -2.73 -12.50
CA ALA A 95 -5.57 -3.20 -11.62
C ALA A 95 -6.09 -3.90 -10.36
N GLY A 96 -7.24 -3.49 -9.83
CA GLY A 96 -7.88 -4.11 -8.67
C GLY A 96 -8.55 -5.45 -8.97
N VAL A 97 -9.20 -5.57 -10.12
CA VAL A 97 -9.82 -6.83 -10.57
C VAL A 97 -8.76 -7.90 -10.85
N LEU A 98 -7.56 -7.49 -11.28
CA LEU A 98 -6.44 -8.40 -11.51
C LEU A 98 -5.88 -8.92 -10.17
N PRO A 99 -5.95 -10.23 -9.90
CA PRO A 99 -5.48 -10.78 -8.65
C PRO A 99 -3.97 -10.61 -8.49
N GLY A 100 -3.56 -10.15 -7.31
CA GLY A 100 -2.14 -9.98 -6.96
C GLY A 100 -1.48 -8.71 -7.52
N SER A 101 -2.15 -7.93 -8.38
CA SER A 101 -1.60 -6.66 -8.90
C SER A 101 -1.64 -5.54 -7.86
N GLY A 102 -2.60 -5.57 -6.93
CA GLY A 102 -2.70 -4.62 -5.83
C GLY A 102 -2.94 -3.15 -6.23
N ALA A 103 -3.35 -2.34 -5.25
CA ALA A 103 -3.67 -0.94 -5.48
C ALA A 103 -2.42 -0.08 -5.81
N THR A 104 -1.25 -0.46 -5.28
CA THR A 104 0.01 0.26 -5.47
C THR A 104 0.46 0.30 -6.93
N ILE A 105 0.38 -0.83 -7.65
CA ILE A 105 0.73 -0.88 -9.08
C ILE A 105 -0.25 0.00 -9.86
N GLY A 106 -1.55 -0.07 -9.54
CA GLY A 106 -2.59 0.77 -10.14
C GLY A 106 -2.29 2.27 -10.00
N SER A 107 -1.91 2.72 -8.80
CA SER A 107 -1.57 4.13 -8.54
C SER A 107 -0.33 4.60 -9.29
N ILE A 108 0.74 3.79 -9.31
CA ILE A 108 1.98 4.12 -10.03
C ILE A 108 1.73 4.19 -11.54
N LEU A 109 0.97 3.23 -12.08
CA LEU A 109 0.58 3.22 -13.49
C LEU A 109 -0.28 4.43 -13.82
N ALA A 110 -1.29 4.74 -13.01
CA ALA A 110 -2.16 5.90 -13.23
C ALA A 110 -1.37 7.21 -13.22
N TYR A 111 -0.45 7.39 -12.27
CA TYR A 111 0.45 8.55 -12.24
C TYR A 111 1.31 8.63 -13.51
N SER A 112 1.91 7.50 -13.92
CA SER A 112 2.80 7.43 -15.09
C SER A 112 2.06 7.71 -16.41
N VAL A 113 0.85 7.18 -16.54
CA VAL A 113 -0.02 7.43 -17.70
C VAL A 113 -0.46 8.89 -17.72
N GLU A 114 -0.91 9.43 -16.58
CA GLU A 114 -1.37 10.82 -16.54
C GLU A 114 -0.23 11.79 -16.85
N LYS A 115 0.98 11.55 -16.34
CA LYS A 115 2.16 12.35 -16.66
C LYS A 115 2.50 12.32 -18.15
N LYS A 116 2.31 11.19 -18.83
CA LYS A 116 2.53 11.06 -20.29
C LYS A 116 1.45 11.74 -21.13
N VAL A 117 0.20 11.73 -20.66
CA VAL A 117 -0.95 12.31 -21.38
C VAL A 117 -1.07 13.82 -21.12
N ALA A 118 -0.52 14.31 -20.02
CA ALA A 118 -0.54 15.73 -19.69
C ALA A 118 0.20 16.57 -20.75
N LYS A 119 -0.35 17.75 -21.04
CA LYS A 119 0.27 18.73 -21.93
C LYS A 119 1.53 19.35 -21.32
N ASP A 120 1.64 19.29 -20.00
CA ASP A 120 2.69 19.89 -19.18
C ASP A 120 3.31 18.86 -18.20
N PRO A 121 4.08 17.85 -18.69
CA PRO A 121 4.64 16.81 -17.82
C PRO A 121 5.60 17.33 -16.73
N GLU A 122 6.13 18.55 -16.89
CA GLU A 122 7.08 19.18 -15.97
C GLU A 122 6.44 19.79 -14.70
N SER A 123 5.11 19.93 -14.67
CA SER A 123 4.37 20.40 -13.48
C SER A 123 4.18 19.27 -12.45
N PHE A 124 4.28 18.01 -12.89
CA PHE A 124 4.18 16.83 -12.03
C PHE A 124 5.31 16.79 -11.01
N GLY A 125 4.96 16.67 -9.73
CA GLY A 125 5.90 16.73 -8.60
C GLY A 125 6.19 18.14 -8.08
N LYS A 126 5.63 19.19 -8.72
CA LYS A 126 5.73 20.59 -8.28
C LYS A 126 4.42 21.14 -7.70
N GLY A 127 3.48 20.25 -7.34
CA GLY A 127 2.16 20.62 -6.79
C GLY A 127 1.00 20.57 -7.78
N GLU A 128 1.21 19.98 -8.98
CA GLU A 128 0.11 19.77 -9.94
C GLU A 128 -0.97 18.83 -9.38
N VAL A 129 -2.23 19.29 -9.38
CA VAL A 129 -3.38 18.57 -8.81
C VAL A 129 -3.61 17.24 -9.49
N ARG A 130 -3.43 17.16 -10.82
CA ARG A 130 -3.56 15.90 -11.57
C ARG A 130 -2.59 14.82 -11.10
N GLY A 131 -1.41 15.22 -10.62
CA GLY A 131 -0.42 14.33 -10.04
C GLY A 131 -0.85 13.67 -8.72
N LEU A 132 -1.83 14.25 -8.03
CA LEU A 132 -2.45 13.68 -6.82
C LEU A 132 -3.73 12.93 -7.18
N VAL A 133 -4.59 13.51 -8.01
CA VAL A 133 -5.90 12.92 -8.37
C VAL A 133 -5.73 11.58 -9.08
N ALA A 134 -4.77 11.43 -10.01
CA ALA A 134 -4.57 10.18 -10.74
C ALA A 134 -4.27 8.97 -9.82
N PRO A 135 -3.20 8.98 -9.00
CA PRO A 135 -2.88 7.85 -8.13
C PRO A 135 -3.92 7.61 -7.04
N GLU A 136 -4.52 8.66 -6.47
CA GLU A 136 -5.53 8.52 -5.41
C GLU A 136 -6.84 7.93 -5.94
N THR A 137 -7.30 8.39 -7.10
CA THR A 137 -8.50 7.84 -7.73
C THR A 137 -8.28 6.38 -8.12
N ALA A 138 -7.09 6.06 -8.65
CA ALA A 138 -6.73 4.69 -9.00
C ALA A 138 -6.65 3.78 -7.77
N ASN A 139 -6.07 4.24 -6.66
CA ASN A 139 -6.01 3.48 -5.40
C ASN A 139 -7.40 3.12 -4.89
N ASN A 140 -8.30 4.10 -4.87
CA ASN A 140 -9.65 3.91 -4.38
C ASN A 140 -10.47 2.99 -5.30
N ALA A 141 -10.37 3.20 -6.62
CA ALA A 141 -11.00 2.32 -7.59
C ALA A 141 -10.45 0.88 -7.55
N ALA A 142 -9.15 0.70 -7.32
CA ALA A 142 -8.54 -0.62 -7.18
C ALA A 142 -9.03 -1.35 -5.92
N SER A 143 -9.21 -0.63 -4.82
CA SER A 143 -9.74 -1.19 -3.58
C SER A 143 -11.16 -1.72 -3.75
N ALA A 144 -12.01 -0.99 -4.48
CA ALA A 144 -13.35 -1.47 -4.84
C ALA A 144 -13.30 -2.62 -5.87
N GLY A 145 -12.43 -2.51 -6.88
CA GLY A 145 -12.24 -3.54 -7.91
C GLY A 145 -11.78 -4.89 -7.36
N ALA A 146 -10.94 -4.89 -6.32
CA ALA A 146 -10.43 -6.10 -5.68
C ALA A 146 -11.51 -6.93 -4.95
N MET A 147 -12.67 -6.33 -4.64
CA MET A 147 -13.80 -7.05 -4.07
C MET A 147 -14.55 -7.90 -5.08
N VAL A 148 -14.52 -7.53 -6.37
CA VAL A 148 -15.19 -8.27 -7.44
C VAL A 148 -14.69 -9.72 -7.51
N PRO A 149 -13.39 -10.02 -7.70
CA PRO A 149 -12.88 -11.39 -7.72
C PRO A 149 -12.99 -12.08 -6.35
N LEU A 150 -12.92 -11.34 -5.25
CA LEU A 150 -13.08 -11.92 -3.91
C LEU A 150 -14.48 -12.51 -3.73
N ILE A 151 -15.53 -11.73 -4.00
CA ILE A 151 -16.90 -12.17 -3.79
C ILE A 151 -17.32 -13.19 -4.85
N SER A 152 -16.95 -12.96 -6.11
CA SER A 152 -17.39 -13.81 -7.22
C SER A 152 -16.60 -15.11 -7.36
N LEU A 153 -15.29 -15.12 -7.07
CA LEU A 153 -14.42 -16.28 -7.29
C LEU A 153 -13.74 -16.77 -6.01
N GLY A 154 -13.85 -16.06 -4.89
CA GLY A 154 -13.11 -16.38 -3.67
C GLY A 154 -11.61 -16.09 -3.77
N ILE A 155 -11.18 -15.33 -4.78
CA ILE A 155 -9.75 -15.05 -5.03
C ILE A 155 -9.43 -13.64 -4.57
N PRO A 156 -8.51 -13.45 -3.61
CA PRO A 156 -8.19 -12.12 -3.11
C PRO A 156 -7.39 -11.31 -4.15
N GLY A 157 -7.82 -10.09 -4.42
CA GLY A 157 -7.14 -9.16 -5.33
C GLY A 157 -5.89 -8.49 -4.75
N SER A 158 -5.85 -8.40 -3.41
CA SER A 158 -4.85 -7.68 -2.61
C SER A 158 -4.66 -8.31 -1.24
N GLY A 159 -3.61 -7.90 -0.51
CA GLY A 159 -3.40 -8.33 0.88
C GLY A 159 -4.57 -7.98 1.81
N ALA A 160 -5.18 -6.81 1.67
CA ALA A 160 -6.34 -6.41 2.48
C ALA A 160 -7.55 -7.32 2.23
N THR A 161 -7.83 -7.65 0.96
CA THR A 161 -8.90 -8.61 0.62
C THR A 161 -8.59 -10.05 1.04
N ALA A 162 -7.31 -10.42 1.16
CA ALA A 162 -6.91 -11.72 1.68
C ALA A 162 -7.18 -11.84 3.20
N VAL A 163 -6.94 -10.76 3.94
CA VAL A 163 -7.34 -10.68 5.36
C VAL A 163 -8.86 -10.77 5.50
N LEU A 164 -9.60 -10.06 4.65
CA LEU A 164 -11.07 -10.16 4.61
C LEU A 164 -11.55 -11.57 4.27
N LEU A 165 -10.94 -12.24 3.27
CA LEU A 165 -11.21 -13.64 2.94
C LEU A 165 -11.02 -14.53 4.18
N GLY A 166 -9.91 -14.36 4.89
CA GLY A 166 -9.65 -15.06 6.15
C GLY A 166 -10.73 -14.81 7.21
N ALA A 167 -11.16 -13.56 7.38
CA ALA A 167 -12.23 -13.21 8.32
C ALA A 167 -13.58 -13.84 7.93
N LEU A 168 -13.94 -13.84 6.64
CA LEU A 168 -15.15 -14.49 6.14
C LEU A 168 -15.09 -16.01 6.39
N MET A 169 -13.96 -16.64 6.09
CA MET A 169 -13.75 -18.07 6.34
C MET A 169 -13.81 -18.41 7.83
N MET A 170 -13.28 -17.56 8.71
CA MET A 170 -13.40 -17.71 10.17
C MET A 170 -14.87 -17.69 10.64
N TRP A 171 -15.74 -16.99 9.92
CA TRP A 171 -17.18 -16.94 10.19
C TRP A 171 -17.97 -18.04 9.45
N GLY A 172 -17.27 -18.98 8.80
CA GLY A 172 -17.89 -20.08 8.05
C GLY A 172 -18.47 -19.64 6.70
N LEU A 173 -18.19 -18.42 6.24
CA LEU A 173 -18.62 -17.92 4.95
C LEU A 173 -17.55 -18.23 3.91
N GLN A 174 -17.92 -18.96 2.87
CA GLN A 174 -17.03 -19.28 1.75
C GLN A 174 -17.34 -18.36 0.56
N PRO A 175 -16.48 -17.38 0.24
CA PRO A 175 -16.71 -16.48 -0.88
C PRO A 175 -16.59 -17.23 -2.22
N GLY A 176 -17.36 -16.76 -3.21
CA GLY A 176 -17.56 -17.45 -4.48
C GLY A 176 -18.96 -17.20 -5.02
N PRO A 177 -19.31 -17.77 -6.19
CA PRO A 177 -20.58 -17.48 -6.85
C PRO A 177 -21.77 -17.90 -5.99
N MET A 178 -21.63 -19.00 -5.24
CA MET A 178 -22.63 -19.49 -4.30
C MET A 178 -22.88 -18.55 -3.11
N LEU A 179 -21.94 -17.68 -2.73
CA LEU A 179 -22.15 -16.74 -1.61
C LEU A 179 -23.23 -15.72 -1.96
N ILE A 180 -23.32 -15.32 -3.23
CA ILE A 180 -24.30 -14.35 -3.73
C ILE A 180 -25.71 -14.94 -3.64
N ASP A 181 -25.87 -16.22 -3.98
CA ASP A 181 -27.16 -16.90 -3.93
C ASP A 181 -27.55 -17.32 -2.50
N SER A 182 -26.60 -17.80 -1.70
CA SER A 182 -26.87 -18.31 -0.35
C SER A 182 -27.04 -17.21 0.70
N ASN A 183 -26.34 -16.09 0.54
CA ASN A 183 -26.31 -14.99 1.52
C ASN A 183 -26.40 -13.62 0.80
N PRO A 184 -27.50 -13.34 0.06
CA PRO A 184 -27.64 -12.11 -0.71
C PRO A 184 -27.62 -10.87 0.18
N ASP A 185 -28.23 -10.93 1.37
CA ASP A 185 -28.24 -9.83 2.33
C ASP A 185 -26.83 -9.44 2.79
N LEU A 186 -25.94 -10.42 2.93
CA LEU A 186 -24.55 -10.17 3.31
C LEU A 186 -23.78 -9.52 2.17
N VAL A 187 -23.95 -10.01 0.93
CA VAL A 187 -23.25 -9.45 -0.23
C VAL A 187 -23.70 -8.02 -0.49
N TRP A 188 -25.01 -7.75 -0.49
CA TRP A 188 -25.53 -6.39 -0.67
C TRP A 188 -25.25 -5.49 0.53
N GLY A 189 -25.25 -6.04 1.75
CA GLY A 189 -24.80 -5.34 2.96
C GLY A 189 -23.33 -4.95 2.87
N LEU A 190 -22.47 -5.81 2.33
CA LEU A 190 -21.06 -5.52 2.12
C LEU A 190 -20.89 -4.43 1.06
N VAL A 191 -21.58 -4.52 -0.08
CA VAL A 191 -21.58 -3.46 -1.11
C VAL A 191 -22.07 -2.13 -0.53
N ALA A 192 -23.19 -2.12 0.20
CA ALA A 192 -23.73 -0.92 0.84
C ALA A 192 -22.77 -0.33 1.87
N SER A 193 -22.12 -1.18 2.69
CA SER A 193 -21.12 -0.74 3.66
C SER A 193 -19.86 -0.20 3.01
N MET A 194 -19.49 -0.63 1.79
CA MET A 194 -18.40 -0.01 1.04
C MET A 194 -18.73 1.41 0.60
N TYR A 195 -19.97 1.67 0.15
CA TYR A 195 -20.40 3.04 -0.17
C TYR A 195 -20.43 3.92 1.07
N MET A 196 -21.05 3.44 2.15
CA MET A 196 -21.14 4.18 3.41
C MET A 196 -19.75 4.37 4.05
N GLY A 197 -18.93 3.33 4.04
CA GLY A 197 -17.56 3.33 4.53
C GLY A 197 -16.69 4.33 3.78
N ASN A 198 -16.83 4.47 2.46
CA ASN A 198 -16.12 5.50 1.70
C ASN A 198 -16.56 6.92 2.08
N MET A 199 -17.86 7.15 2.32
CA MET A 199 -18.34 8.46 2.81
C MET A 199 -17.76 8.79 4.18
N ILE A 200 -17.77 7.83 5.11
CA ILE A 200 -17.16 7.97 6.44
C ILE A 200 -15.65 8.17 6.32
N LEU A 201 -14.98 7.43 5.43
CA LEU A 201 -13.55 7.54 5.18
C LEU A 201 -13.19 8.95 4.74
N VAL A 202 -13.93 9.55 3.81
CA VAL A 202 -13.71 10.94 3.39
C VAL A 202 -13.86 11.90 4.57
N ALA A 203 -14.91 11.75 5.39
CA ALA A 203 -15.10 12.59 6.58
C ALA A 203 -13.96 12.44 7.60
N LEU A 204 -13.53 11.21 7.88
CA LEU A 204 -12.42 10.91 8.77
C LEU A 204 -11.09 11.44 8.21
N SER A 205 -10.83 11.27 6.93
CA SER A 205 -9.64 11.78 6.26
C SER A 205 -9.56 13.30 6.39
N VAL A 206 -10.67 14.02 6.12
CA VAL A 206 -10.75 15.48 6.25
C VAL A 206 -10.52 15.94 7.70
N LEU A 207 -11.09 15.24 8.68
CA LEU A 207 -10.89 15.52 10.10
C LEU A 207 -9.44 15.22 10.55
N ALA A 208 -8.80 14.23 9.94
CA ALA A 208 -7.44 13.80 10.26
C ALA A 208 -6.34 14.66 9.60
N ILE A 209 -6.65 15.47 8.57
CA ILE A 209 -5.68 16.39 7.94
C ILE A 209 -4.89 17.22 8.98
N PRO A 210 -5.48 17.93 9.95
CA PRO A 210 -4.72 18.70 10.95
C PRO A 210 -3.77 17.83 11.77
N LEU A 211 -4.11 16.56 12.01
CA LEU A 211 -3.22 15.62 12.68
C LEU A 211 -2.03 15.26 11.79
N PHE A 212 -2.27 14.95 10.51
CA PHE A 212 -1.20 14.64 9.55
C PHE A 212 -0.27 15.83 9.31
N VAL A 213 -0.79 17.06 9.28
CA VAL A 213 0.06 18.26 9.16
C VAL A 213 0.96 18.43 10.39
N LYS A 214 0.44 18.18 11.60
CA LYS A 214 1.28 18.18 12.81
C LYS A 214 2.36 17.10 12.79
N PHE A 215 2.10 15.95 12.17
CA PHE A 215 3.13 14.92 11.98
C PHE A 215 4.27 15.38 11.07
N LEU A 216 3.98 16.21 10.05
CA LEU A 216 5.00 16.81 9.18
C LEU A 216 5.89 17.82 9.91
N ASP A 217 5.37 18.47 10.96
CA ASP A 217 6.14 19.42 11.78
C ASP A 217 7.13 18.74 12.75
N ILE A 218 7.04 17.41 12.94
CA ILE A 218 7.94 16.68 13.85
C ILE A 218 9.37 16.74 13.31
N PRO A 219 10.36 17.11 14.14
CA PRO A 219 11.74 17.22 13.69
C PRO A 219 12.27 15.85 13.24
N TYR A 220 12.99 15.84 12.12
CA TYR A 220 13.56 14.64 11.50
C TYR A 220 14.40 13.81 12.49
N ARG A 221 15.06 14.46 13.45
CA ARG A 221 15.84 13.81 14.52
C ARG A 221 15.03 12.84 15.39
N LEU A 222 13.72 13.05 15.55
CA LEU A 222 12.83 12.15 16.28
C LEU A 222 12.22 11.07 15.39
N VAL A 223 11.92 11.40 14.14
CA VAL A 223 11.26 10.47 13.20
C VAL A 223 12.19 9.32 12.82
N VAL A 224 13.46 9.60 12.50
CA VAL A 224 14.46 8.58 12.10
C VAL A 224 14.60 7.42 13.10
N PRO A 225 14.89 7.65 14.40
CA PRO A 225 15.07 6.54 15.34
C PRO A 225 13.79 5.72 15.51
N VAL A 226 12.62 6.35 15.44
CA VAL A 226 11.33 5.63 15.48
C VAL A 226 11.18 4.71 14.27
N ILE A 227 11.50 5.18 13.06
CA ILE A 227 11.48 4.35 11.85
C ILE A 227 12.45 3.17 12.00
N VAL A 228 13.68 3.40 12.48
CA VAL A 228 14.67 2.32 12.69
C VAL A 228 14.14 1.28 13.68
N ILE A 229 13.58 1.71 14.80
CA ILE A 229 12.98 0.79 15.80
C ILE A 229 11.85 -0.02 15.16
N LEU A 230 10.96 0.61 14.40
CA LEU A 230 9.87 -0.08 13.69
C LEU A 230 10.38 -1.07 12.64
N CYS A 231 11.44 -0.74 11.90
CA CYS A 231 12.08 -1.65 10.95
C CYS A 231 12.67 -2.89 11.65
N VAL A 232 13.31 -2.71 12.82
CA VAL A 232 13.85 -3.82 13.62
C VAL A 232 12.71 -4.69 14.18
N ILE A 233 11.70 -4.07 14.78
CA ILE A 233 10.53 -4.79 15.33
C ILE A 233 9.81 -5.55 14.21
N GLY A 234 9.57 -4.91 13.06
CA GLY A 234 8.90 -5.52 11.91
C GLY A 234 9.67 -6.71 11.36
N SER A 235 11.00 -6.57 11.22
CA SER A 235 11.87 -7.67 10.76
C SER A 235 11.86 -8.84 11.76
N TYR A 236 11.88 -8.55 13.06
CA TYR A 236 11.85 -9.55 14.12
C TYR A 236 10.49 -10.28 14.19
N ALA A 237 9.38 -9.54 14.13
CA ALA A 237 8.03 -10.09 14.19
C ALA A 237 7.75 -11.04 13.02
N LEU A 238 8.19 -10.69 11.82
CA LEU A 238 8.02 -11.52 10.62
C LEU A 238 8.86 -12.79 10.68
N THR A 239 10.11 -12.70 11.14
CA THR A 239 10.97 -13.87 11.32
C THR A 239 10.38 -14.85 12.34
N THR A 240 9.77 -14.33 13.40
CA THR A 240 9.09 -15.12 14.44
C THR A 240 7.78 -15.75 13.93
N ALA A 241 7.05 -15.04 13.06
CA ALA A 241 5.82 -15.55 12.46
C ALA A 241 6.10 -16.65 11.42
N SER A 242 7.16 -16.52 10.62
CA SER A 242 7.60 -17.54 9.65
C SER A 242 8.22 -18.77 10.31
N SER A 243 8.74 -18.66 11.53
CA SER A 243 9.29 -19.78 12.29
C SER A 243 8.24 -20.62 13.03
N ARG A 244 6.95 -20.21 13.04
CA ARG A 244 5.89 -21.09 13.57
C ARG A 244 5.61 -22.18 12.55
N PRO A 245 5.79 -23.47 12.87
CA PRO A 245 5.36 -24.53 11.98
C PRO A 245 3.86 -24.35 11.76
N GLN A 246 3.44 -24.37 10.49
CA GLN A 246 2.03 -24.49 10.15
C GLN A 246 1.56 -25.86 10.64
N CYS A 247 1.06 -25.91 11.87
CA CYS A 247 0.23 -27.00 12.32
C CYS A 247 -1.09 -26.88 11.55
N TYR A 248 -1.26 -27.80 10.59
CA TYR A 248 -2.54 -28.17 9.99
C TYR A 248 -3.53 -28.64 11.07
#